data_AF-A0A383BJC6-F1
#
_entry.id   AF-A0A383BJC6-F1
#
_cell.length_a   1.000
_cell.length_b   1.000
_cell.length_c   1.000
_cell.angle_alpha   90.00
_cell.angle_beta   90.00
_cell.angle_gamma   90.00
#
_symmetry.space_group_name_H-M   'P 1'
#
loop_
_entity.id
_entity.type
_entity.pdbx_description
1 polymer ?
#
loop_
_entity_poly.entity_id
_entity_poly.type
_entity_poly.pdbx_seq_one_letter_code
_entity_poly.pdbx_strand_id
1 'polypeptide(L)'
;MDIPFYQVDVFSNKLFGGNPLAVFFKGENFKEDQLQQVAREMNLSETTFVSPPSHPDANFDVRIFTPGKEIPFAGHPTLGTAFVLKYAGLISSTTNNLILNFKAGLISVHIQEDGIILMRTPAGKILQTFSNTKEVADTLGVKPNNIEPNLPIQTVTTGFPALLVPINSLGAMKEILLNLALLKPLLKEVKADMIYPF
;
A
#
# COMPACT_ATOMS: atom_id res chain seq x y z
N MET A 1 -0.38 13.31 -27.71
CA MET A 1 -0.01 13.78 -26.37
C MET A 1 0.87 12.69 -25.80
N ASP A 2 2.13 12.99 -25.52
CA ASP A 2 3.07 12.00 -24.99
C ASP A 2 2.99 12.02 -23.46
N ILE A 3 2.55 10.90 -22.90
CA ILE A 3 2.37 10.70 -21.46
C ILE A 3 3.32 9.58 -21.04
N PRO A 4 4.58 9.87 -20.73
CA PRO A 4 5.51 8.85 -20.27
C PRO A 4 5.12 8.36 -18.88
N PHE A 5 5.20 7.05 -18.69
CA PHE A 5 5.04 6.41 -17.39
C PHE A 5 6.04 5.27 -17.26
N TYR A 6 6.29 4.87 -16.01
CA TYR A 6 7.01 3.64 -15.68
C TYR A 6 6.06 2.67 -15.02
N GLN A 7 6.17 1.39 -15.38
CA GLN A 7 5.61 0.32 -14.57
C GLN A 7 6.75 -0.39 -13.85
N VAL A 8 6.64 -0.53 -12.52
CA VAL A 8 7.67 -1.11 -11.66
C VAL A 8 7.08 -2.15 -10.72
N ASP A 9 7.88 -3.15 -10.39
CA ASP A 9 7.55 -4.20 -9.42
C ASP A 9 8.15 -3.82 -8.05
N VAL A 10 7.34 -3.27 -7.15
CA VAL A 10 7.79 -2.82 -5.84
C VAL A 10 7.99 -4.02 -4.90
N PHE A 11 9.00 -3.96 -4.03
CA PHE A 11 9.40 -5.04 -3.11
C PHE A 11 9.91 -6.31 -3.78
N SER A 12 10.40 -6.22 -5.02
CA SER A 12 10.98 -7.35 -5.75
C SER A 12 12.24 -6.94 -6.51
N ASN A 13 13.18 -7.88 -6.64
CA ASN A 13 14.29 -7.82 -7.60
C ASN A 13 14.10 -8.81 -8.76
N LYS A 14 12.93 -9.46 -8.83
CA LYS A 14 12.53 -10.37 -9.90
C LYS A 14 11.42 -9.71 -10.71
N LEU A 15 11.54 -9.80 -12.04
CA LEU A 15 10.47 -9.41 -12.97
C LEU A 15 9.19 -10.16 -12.64
N PHE A 16 8.07 -9.45 -12.62
CA PHE A 16 6.73 -9.95 -12.32
C PHE A 16 6.58 -10.50 -10.89
N GLY A 17 7.43 -10.05 -9.97
CA GLY A 17 7.31 -10.30 -8.54
C GLY A 17 6.82 -9.05 -7.78
N GLY A 18 6.62 -9.19 -6.48
CA GLY A 18 6.28 -8.05 -5.63
C GLY A 18 4.90 -7.46 -5.93
N ASN A 19 4.78 -6.14 -5.81
CA ASN A 19 3.53 -5.41 -6.04
C ASN A 19 3.70 -4.39 -7.19
N PRO A 20 3.01 -4.59 -8.33
CA PRO A 20 3.17 -3.71 -9.49
C PRO A 20 2.57 -2.33 -9.28
N LEU A 21 3.27 -1.30 -9.76
CA LEU A 21 2.87 0.09 -9.68
C LEU A 21 3.10 0.79 -11.02
N ALA A 22 2.13 1.55 -11.48
CA ALA A 22 2.30 2.51 -12.57
C ALA A 22 2.57 3.92 -12.01
N VAL A 23 3.63 4.57 -12.49
CA VAL A 23 4.04 5.91 -12.09
C VAL A 23 4.03 6.82 -13.31
N PHE A 24 3.05 7.72 -13.36
CA PHE A 24 2.90 8.71 -14.42
C PHE A 24 3.61 10.00 -14.05
N PHE A 25 4.36 10.56 -15.00
CA PHE A 25 4.90 11.91 -14.87
C PHE A 25 3.94 12.95 -15.41
N LYS A 26 4.15 14.20 -14.99
CA LYS A 26 3.36 15.36 -15.40
C LYS A 26 1.88 15.20 -15.05
N GLY A 27 1.61 14.78 -13.81
CA GLY A 27 0.27 14.58 -13.26
C GLY A 27 -0.62 15.81 -13.40
N GLU A 28 -0.03 17.01 -13.41
CA GLU A 28 -0.69 18.30 -13.61
C GLU A 28 -1.35 18.47 -14.98
N ASN A 29 -0.97 17.66 -15.98
CA ASN A 29 -1.56 17.72 -17.32
C ASN A 29 -2.88 16.94 -17.44
N PHE A 30 -3.22 16.14 -16.43
CA PHE A 30 -4.48 15.41 -16.40
C PHE A 30 -5.58 16.26 -15.76
N LYS A 31 -6.78 16.18 -16.33
CA LYS A 31 -7.99 16.58 -15.61
C LYS A 31 -8.30 15.59 -14.49
N GLU A 32 -9.03 16.06 -13.49
CA GLU A 32 -9.40 15.27 -12.30
C GLU A 32 -10.05 13.92 -12.65
N ASP A 33 -10.96 13.91 -13.62
CA ASP A 33 -11.66 12.71 -14.07
C ASP A 33 -10.74 11.76 -14.86
N GLN A 34 -9.72 12.28 -15.53
CA GLN A 34 -8.77 11.49 -16.31
C GLN A 34 -7.81 10.70 -15.42
N LEU A 35 -7.41 11.24 -14.26
CA LEU A 35 -6.56 10.52 -13.30
C LEU A 35 -7.21 9.19 -12.89
N GLN A 36 -8.51 9.23 -12.57
CA GLN A 36 -9.27 8.04 -12.19
C GLN A 36 -9.50 7.08 -13.38
N GLN A 37 -9.73 7.62 -14.58
CA GLN A 37 -9.87 6.81 -15.80
C GLN A 37 -8.58 6.06 -16.12
N VAL A 38 -7.43 6.71 -16.02
CA VAL A 38 -6.11 6.08 -16.23
C VAL A 38 -5.85 5.01 -15.18
N ALA A 39 -6.09 5.29 -13.90
CA ALA A 39 -5.90 4.27 -12.85
C ALA A 39 -6.80 3.04 -13.06
N ARG A 40 -8.03 3.24 -13.58
CA ARG A 40 -8.91 2.14 -13.96
C ARG A 40 -8.41 1.37 -15.18
N GLU A 41 -7.90 2.07 -16.18
CA GLU A 41 -7.33 1.47 -17.39
C GLU A 41 -6.08 0.63 -17.07
N MET A 42 -5.19 1.14 -16.21
CA MET A 42 -4.01 0.40 -15.77
C MET A 42 -4.37 -0.87 -14.99
N ASN A 43 -5.50 -0.85 -14.28
CA ASN A 43 -6.03 -1.99 -13.51
C ASN A 43 -5.00 -2.66 -12.58
N LEU A 44 -4.06 -1.87 -12.05
CA LEU A 44 -3.16 -2.25 -10.96
C LEU A 44 -3.83 -1.92 -9.62
N SER A 45 -3.26 -2.40 -8.52
CA SER A 45 -3.80 -2.05 -7.19
C SER A 45 -3.76 -0.54 -6.97
N GLU A 46 -2.69 0.12 -7.41
CA GLU A 46 -2.53 1.56 -7.39
C GLU A 46 -1.78 2.10 -8.63
N THR A 47 -2.04 3.37 -8.94
CA THR A 47 -1.35 4.19 -9.92
C THR A 47 -1.00 5.52 -9.28
N THR A 48 0.23 6.01 -9.47
CA THR A 48 0.66 7.32 -8.97
C THR A 48 0.81 8.33 -10.10
N PHE A 49 0.54 9.59 -9.78
CA PHE A 49 0.72 10.72 -10.66
C PHE A 49 1.61 11.75 -9.96
N VAL A 50 2.74 12.07 -10.58
CA VAL A 50 3.74 12.98 -10.03
C VAL A 50 3.65 14.33 -10.71
N SER A 51 3.56 15.40 -9.93
CA SER A 51 3.48 16.78 -10.37
C SER A 51 4.55 17.66 -9.71
N PRO A 52 4.85 18.86 -10.25
CA PRO A 52 5.64 19.85 -9.56
C PRO A 52 5.10 20.13 -8.14
N PRO A 53 5.97 20.45 -7.17
CA PRO A 53 5.56 20.62 -5.79
C PRO A 53 4.68 21.86 -5.62
N SER A 54 3.56 21.72 -4.91
CA SER A 54 2.74 22.84 -4.46
C SER A 54 3.10 23.32 -3.04
N HIS A 55 3.81 22.49 -2.27
CA HIS A 55 4.28 22.80 -0.93
C HIS A 55 5.78 23.18 -0.94
N PRO A 56 6.21 24.25 -0.24
CA PRO A 56 7.61 24.72 -0.29
C PRO A 56 8.63 23.70 0.21
N ASP A 57 8.25 22.86 1.18
CA ASP A 57 9.12 21.81 1.73
C ASP A 57 9.08 20.49 0.91
N ALA A 58 8.28 20.41 -0.15
CA ALA A 58 8.15 19.20 -0.95
C ALA A 58 9.02 19.25 -2.22
N ASN A 59 9.53 18.10 -2.63
CA ASN A 59 10.19 17.95 -3.91
C ASN A 59 9.19 17.69 -5.05
N PHE A 60 8.11 16.96 -4.77
CA PHE A 60 7.03 16.67 -5.72
C PHE A 60 5.70 16.53 -5.00
N ASP A 61 4.63 16.83 -5.73
CA ASP A 61 3.28 16.41 -5.37
C ASP A 61 3.01 15.02 -5.96
N VAL A 62 2.38 14.15 -5.19
CA VAL A 62 2.04 12.79 -5.61
C VAL A 62 0.60 12.48 -5.24
N ARG A 63 -0.17 12.05 -6.23
CA ARG A 63 -1.53 11.55 -6.04
C ARG A 63 -1.58 10.06 -6.32
N ILE A 64 -2.36 9.32 -5.53
CA ILE A 64 -2.46 7.87 -5.60
C ILE A 64 -3.90 7.47 -5.88
N PHE A 65 -4.11 6.68 -6.92
CA PHE A 65 -5.42 6.19 -7.30
C PHE A 65 -5.42 4.67 -7.35
N THR A 66 -6.43 4.08 -6.71
CA THR A 66 -6.90 2.73 -7.02
C THR A 66 -7.80 2.78 -8.26
N PRO A 67 -8.20 1.62 -8.84
CA PRO A 67 -9.17 1.61 -9.93
C PRO A 67 -10.54 2.22 -9.59
N GLY A 68 -10.87 2.33 -8.29
CA GLY A 68 -12.16 2.81 -7.82
C GLY A 68 -12.16 4.23 -7.23
N LYS A 69 -11.06 4.67 -6.64
CA LYS A 69 -10.96 5.97 -5.94
C LYS A 69 -9.52 6.44 -5.74
N GLU A 70 -9.35 7.74 -5.52
CA GLU A 70 -8.14 8.30 -4.91
C GLU A 70 -8.01 7.86 -3.44
N ILE A 71 -6.80 7.54 -3.02
CA ILE A 71 -6.46 7.26 -1.62
C ILE A 71 -5.43 8.27 -1.10
N PRO A 72 -5.48 8.64 0.20
CA PRO A 72 -4.67 9.75 0.69
C PRO A 72 -3.18 9.43 0.79
N PHE A 73 -2.84 8.15 0.88
CA PHE A 73 -1.48 7.63 1.05
C PHE A 73 -1.48 6.12 0.80
N ALA A 74 -0.33 5.55 0.44
CA ALA A 74 -0.06 4.12 0.50
C ALA A 74 1.45 3.87 0.48
N GLY A 75 1.90 2.79 1.13
CA GLY A 75 3.33 2.54 1.33
C GLY A 75 4.07 2.15 0.04
N HIS A 76 3.63 1.08 -0.63
CA HIS A 76 4.30 0.64 -1.86
C HIS A 76 4.28 1.70 -2.98
N PRO A 77 3.20 2.48 -3.19
CA PRO A 77 3.19 3.52 -4.22
C PRO A 77 4.16 4.66 -3.89
N THR A 78 4.35 4.97 -2.61
CA THR A 78 5.34 5.97 -2.14
C THR A 78 6.76 5.52 -2.49
N LEU A 79 7.12 4.28 -2.12
CA LEU A 79 8.46 3.74 -2.36
C LEU A 79 8.75 3.54 -3.86
N GLY A 80 7.79 3.00 -4.61
CA GLY A 80 7.93 2.82 -6.06
C GLY A 80 8.03 4.15 -6.80
N THR A 81 7.27 5.16 -6.39
CA THR A 81 7.38 6.51 -6.97
C THR A 81 8.75 7.12 -6.69
N ALA A 82 9.26 7.03 -5.46
CA ALA A 82 10.61 7.51 -5.12
C ALA A 82 11.71 6.79 -5.93
N PHE A 83 11.58 5.48 -6.12
CA PHE A 83 12.46 4.70 -6.99
C PHE A 83 12.46 5.23 -8.42
N VAL A 84 11.27 5.40 -9.01
CA VAL A 84 11.12 5.89 -10.39
C VAL A 84 11.67 7.31 -10.55
N LEU A 85 11.44 8.20 -9.59
CA LEU A 85 11.97 9.57 -9.62
C LEU A 85 13.51 9.58 -9.65
N LYS A 86 14.16 8.72 -8.86
CA LYS A 86 15.63 8.56 -8.88
C LYS A 86 16.10 7.93 -10.19
N TYR A 87 15.46 6.83 -10.60
CA TYR A 87 15.83 6.08 -11.80
C TYR A 87 15.73 6.92 -13.08
N ALA A 88 14.68 7.72 -13.20
CA ALA A 88 14.44 8.60 -14.34
C ALA A 88 15.28 9.90 -14.31
N GLY A 89 16.14 10.09 -13.30
CA GLY A 89 16.99 11.27 -13.17
C GLY A 89 16.24 12.56 -12.85
N LEU A 90 15.02 12.47 -12.30
CA LEU A 90 14.22 13.63 -11.90
C LEU A 90 14.67 14.23 -10.56
N ILE A 91 15.50 13.50 -9.82
CA ILE A 91 16.24 13.99 -8.65
C ILE A 91 17.73 13.74 -8.82
N SER A 92 18.56 14.55 -8.16
CA SER A 92 20.01 14.39 -8.19
C SER A 92 20.42 13.00 -7.70
N SER A 93 21.48 12.44 -8.28
CA SER A 93 22.07 11.18 -7.83
C SER A 93 22.57 11.23 -6.38
N THR A 94 22.86 12.44 -5.87
CA THR A 94 23.28 12.71 -4.49
C THR A 94 22.11 12.95 -3.53
N THR A 95 20.87 12.96 -4.01
CA THR A 95 19.69 13.14 -3.17
C THR A 95 19.40 11.86 -2.39
N ASN A 96 19.64 11.91 -1.08
CA ASN A 96 19.38 10.80 -0.16
C ASN A 96 18.10 10.99 0.66
N ASN A 97 17.48 12.17 0.60
CA ASN A 97 16.23 12.47 1.30
C ASN A 97 15.26 13.14 0.34
N LEU A 98 14.07 12.58 0.19
CA LEU A 98 13.02 13.02 -0.72
C LEU A 98 11.75 13.26 0.07
N ILE A 99 11.19 14.46 -0.05
CA ILE A 99 9.91 14.81 0.57
C ILE A 99 8.84 14.82 -0.52
N LEU A 100 7.85 13.94 -0.37
CA LEU A 100 6.71 13.82 -1.29
C LEU A 100 5.45 14.35 -0.60
N ASN A 101 4.74 15.24 -1.27
CA ASN A 101 3.50 15.80 -0.78
C ASN A 101 2.31 14.98 -1.30
N PHE A 102 1.62 14.31 -0.38
CA PHE A 102 0.41 13.55 -0.64
C PHE A 102 -0.81 14.27 -0.06
N LYS A 103 -2.00 13.77 -0.35
CA LYS A 103 -3.24 14.19 0.34
C LYS A 103 -3.21 13.93 1.85
N ALA A 104 -2.42 12.95 2.32
CA ALA A 104 -2.15 12.72 3.74
C ALA A 104 -1.10 13.69 4.35
N GLY A 105 -0.46 14.54 3.54
CA GLY A 105 0.60 15.46 3.93
C GLY A 105 1.98 15.05 3.42
N LEU A 106 3.00 15.70 3.98
CA LEU A 106 4.41 15.49 3.62
C LEU A 106 4.93 14.16 4.17
N ILE A 107 5.47 13.33 3.28
CA ILE A 107 6.09 12.05 3.61
C ILE A 107 7.55 12.07 3.19
N SER A 108 8.43 11.78 4.15
CA SER A 108 9.87 11.69 3.91
C SER A 108 10.28 10.26 3.54
N VAL A 109 11.07 10.17 2.48
CA VAL A 109 11.65 8.94 1.95
C VAL A 109 13.17 9.08 1.95
N HIS A 110 13.85 8.12 2.57
CA HIS A 110 15.30 8.06 2.61
C HIS A 110 15.80 7.04 1.60
N ILE A 111 16.76 7.42 0.76
CA ILE A 111 17.37 6.56 -0.24
C ILE A 111 18.81 6.26 0.19
N GLN A 112 19.10 4.99 0.42
CA GLN A 112 20.41 4.51 0.81
C GLN A 112 21.33 4.37 -0.42
N GLU A 113 22.65 4.31 -0.17
CA GLU A 113 23.67 4.19 -1.21
C GLU A 113 23.57 2.87 -2.00
N ASP A 114 23.14 1.80 -1.33
CA ASP A 114 22.91 0.47 -1.91
C ASP A 114 21.59 0.37 -2.72
N GLY A 115 20.84 1.46 -2.80
CA GLY A 115 19.58 1.54 -3.53
C GLY A 115 18.34 1.16 -2.71
N ILE A 116 18.48 0.78 -1.44
CA ILE A 116 17.33 0.55 -0.56
C ILE A 116 16.61 1.88 -0.30
N ILE A 117 15.28 1.85 -0.43
CA ILE A 117 14.42 3.00 -0.18
C ILE A 117 13.61 2.75 1.09
N LEU A 118 13.77 3.65 2.05
CA LEU A 118 13.16 3.58 3.38
C LEU A 118 12.15 4.70 3.54
N MET A 119 11.07 4.40 4.25
CA MET A 119 10.05 5.38 4.63
C MET A 119 9.71 5.16 6.09
N ARG A 120 9.45 6.25 6.81
CA ARG A 120 8.90 6.18 8.16
C ARG A 120 7.38 6.19 8.09
N THR A 121 6.74 5.15 8.59
CA THR A 121 5.30 5.15 8.83
C THR A 121 4.98 5.75 10.21
N PRO A 122 3.74 6.21 10.44
CA PRO A 122 3.24 6.45 11.78
C PRO A 122 3.50 5.29 12.73
N ALA A 123 3.62 5.60 14.04
CA ALA A 123 3.74 4.57 15.06
C ALA A 123 2.54 3.64 15.05
N GLY A 124 2.81 2.34 15.15
CA GLY A 124 1.78 1.30 15.20
C GLY A 124 0.87 1.49 16.41
N LYS A 125 -0.44 1.35 16.19
CA LYS A 125 -1.45 1.37 17.25
C LYS A 125 -2.30 0.11 17.17
N ILE A 126 -2.47 -0.54 18.32
CA ILE A 126 -3.50 -1.57 18.49
C ILE A 126 -4.82 -0.82 18.70
N LEU A 127 -5.79 -1.06 17.82
CA LEU A 127 -7.11 -0.43 17.89
C LEU A 127 -8.08 -1.28 18.70
N GLN A 128 -8.01 -2.61 18.55
CA GLN A 128 -8.81 -3.56 19.30
C GLN A 128 -8.22 -4.97 19.24
N THR A 129 -8.55 -5.78 20.24
CA THR A 129 -8.28 -7.21 20.28
C THR A 129 -9.60 -7.96 20.06
N PHE A 130 -9.59 -8.91 19.13
CA PHE A 130 -10.76 -9.70 18.75
C PHE A 130 -10.67 -11.10 19.38
N SER A 131 -11.74 -11.53 20.07
CA SER A 131 -11.76 -12.78 20.82
C SER A 131 -12.46 -13.94 20.11
N ASN A 132 -13.29 -13.67 19.10
CA ASN A 132 -14.06 -14.70 18.41
C ASN A 132 -13.24 -15.41 17.33
N THR A 133 -12.32 -16.27 17.76
CA THR A 133 -11.45 -17.07 16.88
C THR A 133 -12.23 -17.91 15.88
N LYS A 134 -13.41 -18.43 16.28
CA LYS A 134 -14.24 -19.26 15.41
C LYS A 134 -14.74 -18.47 14.19
N GLU A 135 -15.24 -17.25 14.42
CA GLU A 135 -15.72 -16.40 13.33
C GLU A 135 -14.62 -16.02 12.35
N VAL A 136 -13.41 -15.73 12.86
CA VAL A 136 -12.24 -15.47 12.00
C VAL A 136 -11.85 -16.71 11.21
N ALA A 137 -11.82 -17.88 11.85
CA ALA A 137 -11.51 -19.14 11.19
C ALA A 137 -12.54 -19.48 10.09
N ASP A 138 -13.84 -19.33 10.38
CA ASP A 138 -14.93 -19.52 9.42
C ASP A 138 -14.80 -18.54 8.23
N THR A 139 -14.38 -17.29 8.49
CA THR A 139 -14.14 -16.28 7.45
C THR A 139 -12.94 -16.63 6.56
N LEU A 140 -11.88 -17.17 7.14
CA LEU A 140 -10.68 -17.61 6.42
C LEU A 140 -10.83 -19.00 5.77
N GLY A 141 -11.91 -19.74 6.07
CA GLY A 141 -12.11 -21.10 5.58
C GLY A 141 -11.16 -22.13 6.20
N VAL A 142 -10.61 -21.85 7.40
CA VAL A 142 -9.67 -22.73 8.12
C VAL A 142 -10.29 -23.24 9.42
N LYS A 143 -9.66 -24.22 10.07
CA LYS A 143 -10.10 -24.68 11.39
C LYS A 143 -9.66 -23.70 12.48
N PRO A 144 -10.41 -23.53 13.59
CA PRO A 144 -9.99 -22.64 14.68
C PRO A 144 -8.61 -22.95 15.26
N ASN A 145 -8.21 -24.22 15.26
CA ASN A 145 -6.88 -24.66 15.71
C ASN A 145 -5.77 -24.41 14.69
N ASN A 146 -6.05 -23.81 13.53
CA ASN A 146 -5.05 -23.28 12.62
C ASN A 146 -4.61 -21.85 12.98
N ILE A 147 -5.36 -21.16 13.84
CA ILE A 147 -4.98 -19.86 14.38
C ILE A 147 -4.07 -20.09 15.59
N GLU A 148 -2.97 -19.34 15.69
CA GLU A 148 -2.00 -19.47 16.78
C GLU A 148 -2.66 -19.13 18.13
N PRO A 149 -2.78 -20.11 19.06
CA PRO A 149 -3.52 -19.90 20.30
C PRO A 149 -2.85 -18.94 21.28
N ASN A 150 -1.54 -18.70 21.17
CA ASN A 150 -0.80 -17.84 22.10
C ASN A 150 -0.62 -16.40 21.61
N LEU A 151 -1.14 -16.06 20.42
CA LEU A 151 -1.05 -14.72 19.86
C LEU A 151 -2.45 -14.13 19.67
N PRO A 152 -2.63 -12.82 19.97
CA PRO A 152 -3.94 -12.20 19.85
C PRO A 152 -4.28 -11.91 18.39
N ILE A 153 -5.56 -12.06 18.04
CA ILE A 153 -6.11 -11.48 16.81
C ILE A 153 -6.38 -10.01 17.11
N GLN A 154 -5.79 -9.09 16.34
CA GLN A 154 -5.87 -7.66 16.63
C GLN A 154 -6.06 -6.82 15.38
N THR A 155 -6.87 -5.78 15.50
CA THR A 155 -6.83 -4.70 14.51
C THR A 155 -5.69 -3.76 14.86
N VAL A 156 -4.74 -3.61 13.94
CA VAL A 156 -3.56 -2.76 14.09
C VAL A 156 -3.53 -1.77 12.94
N THR A 157 -3.02 -0.56 13.19
CA THR A 157 -2.83 0.46 12.15
C THR A 157 -1.49 1.16 12.28
N THR A 158 -0.87 1.41 11.13
CA THR A 158 0.19 2.42 10.93
C THR A 158 -0.27 3.52 9.97
N GLY A 159 -1.58 3.62 9.72
CA GLY A 159 -2.20 4.53 8.75
C GLY A 159 -3.50 3.94 8.21
N PHE A 160 -3.45 2.67 7.79
CA PHE A 160 -4.62 1.90 7.35
C PHE A 160 -4.86 0.72 8.31
N PRO A 161 -6.05 0.62 8.93
CA PRO A 161 -6.36 -0.48 9.83
C PRO A 161 -6.46 -1.85 9.13
N ALA A 162 -5.79 -2.84 9.69
CA ALA A 162 -5.84 -4.23 9.24
C ALA A 162 -6.08 -5.18 10.42
N LEU A 163 -6.91 -6.20 10.24
CA LEU A 163 -7.11 -7.30 11.18
C LEU A 163 -5.98 -8.32 11.01
N LEU A 164 -5.01 -8.31 11.90
CA LEU A 164 -3.91 -9.28 11.91
C LEU A 164 -4.38 -10.59 12.54
N VAL A 165 -4.20 -11.70 11.82
CA VAL A 165 -4.60 -13.04 12.26
C VAL A 165 -3.37 -13.95 12.25
N PRO A 166 -2.86 -14.37 13.41
CA PRO A 166 -1.70 -15.25 13.45
C PRO A 166 -2.11 -16.69 13.08
N ILE A 167 -1.48 -17.26 12.06
CA ILE A 167 -1.69 -18.61 11.56
C ILE A 167 -0.51 -19.48 11.97
N ASN A 168 -0.77 -20.66 12.52
CA ASN A 168 0.27 -21.47 13.15
C ASN A 168 1.17 -22.27 12.19
N SER A 169 0.87 -22.26 10.89
CA SER A 169 1.68 -22.98 9.90
C SER A 169 1.47 -22.48 8.48
N LEU A 170 2.52 -22.66 7.66
CA LEU A 170 2.45 -22.42 6.21
C LEU A 170 1.43 -23.35 5.51
N GLY A 171 1.20 -24.55 6.04
CA GLY A 171 0.19 -25.48 5.53
C GLY A 171 -1.21 -24.88 5.66
N ALA A 172 -1.57 -24.45 6.86
CA ALA A 172 -2.84 -23.77 7.11
C ALA A 172 -3.00 -22.49 6.29
N MET A 173 -1.93 -21.69 6.14
CA MET A 173 -1.97 -20.47 5.34
C MET A 173 -2.30 -20.74 3.86
N LYS A 174 -1.83 -21.87 3.30
CA LYS A 174 -2.12 -22.28 1.92
C LYS A 174 -3.54 -22.81 1.72
N GLU A 175 -4.20 -23.24 2.79
CA GLU A 175 -5.58 -23.75 2.77
C GLU A 175 -6.63 -22.65 2.88
N ILE A 176 -6.22 -21.39 3.11
CA ILE A 176 -7.13 -20.25 3.25
C ILE A 176 -8.00 -20.11 2.00
N LEU A 177 -9.32 -20.17 2.21
CA LEU A 177 -10.34 -19.90 1.20
C LEU A 177 -11.34 -18.91 1.79
N LEU A 178 -11.18 -17.63 1.42
CA LEU A 178 -11.96 -16.54 1.99
C LEU A 178 -13.45 -16.70 1.72
N ASN A 179 -14.24 -16.72 2.80
CA ASN A 179 -15.68 -16.60 2.72
C ASN A 179 -16.09 -15.12 2.63
N LEU A 180 -16.31 -14.63 1.41
CA LEU A 180 -16.64 -13.24 1.14
C LEU A 180 -17.96 -12.76 1.79
N ALA A 181 -18.88 -13.69 2.10
CA ALA A 181 -20.13 -13.36 2.79
C ALA A 181 -19.90 -13.02 4.27
N LEU A 182 -18.90 -13.66 4.90
CA LEU A 182 -18.50 -13.40 6.29
C LEU A 182 -17.49 -12.27 6.41
N LEU A 183 -16.64 -12.07 5.39
CA LEU A 183 -15.58 -11.07 5.41
C LEU A 183 -16.09 -9.64 5.61
N LYS A 184 -17.12 -9.23 4.88
CA LYS A 184 -17.64 -7.85 4.97
C LYS A 184 -18.21 -7.51 6.35
N PRO A 185 -19.10 -8.34 6.96
CA PRO A 185 -19.54 -8.15 8.33
C PRO A 185 -18.38 -8.06 9.33
N LEU A 186 -17.42 -9.00 9.25
CA LEU A 186 -16.27 -9.04 10.14
C LEU A 186 -15.46 -7.74 10.06
N LEU A 187 -15.05 -7.33 8.85
CA LEU A 187 -14.28 -6.11 8.62
C LEU A 187 -15.00 -4.85 9.12
N LYS A 188 -16.33 -4.81 8.99
CA LYS A 188 -17.14 -3.71 9.53
C LYS A 188 -17.14 -3.69 11.05
N GLU A 189 -17.28 -4.84 11.70
CA GLU A 189 -17.22 -4.96 13.17
C GLU A 189 -15.85 -4.53 13.69
N VAL A 190 -14.78 -5.04 13.06
CA VAL A 190 -13.41 -4.74 13.47
C VAL A 190 -12.89 -3.40 12.95
N LYS A 191 -13.73 -2.62 12.25
CA LYS A 191 -13.39 -1.31 11.67
C LYS A 191 -12.06 -1.33 10.89
N ALA A 192 -11.88 -2.37 10.08
CA ALA A 192 -10.70 -2.58 9.26
C ALA A 192 -11.07 -2.68 7.78
N ASP A 193 -10.15 -2.28 6.91
CA ASP A 193 -10.34 -2.40 5.46
C ASP A 193 -9.77 -3.72 4.91
N MET A 194 -8.94 -4.40 5.70
CA MET A 194 -8.19 -5.59 5.30
C MET A 194 -8.11 -6.62 6.44
N ILE A 195 -8.12 -7.90 6.07
CA ILE A 195 -7.72 -9.01 6.92
C ILE A 195 -6.33 -9.50 6.47
N TYR A 196 -5.43 -9.75 7.41
CA TYR A 196 -4.04 -10.10 7.13
C TYR A 196 -3.63 -11.35 7.95
N PRO A 197 -3.84 -12.55 7.40
CA PRO A 197 -3.29 -13.78 7.97
C PRO A 197 -1.76 -13.82 7.80
N PHE A 198 -1.03 -14.15 8.86
CA PHE A 198 0.45 -14.18 8.87
C PHE A 198 1.02 -15.37 9.63
#